data_AF-A0A7W1VQM7-F1
#
_entry.id   AF-A0A7W1VQM7-F1
#
_cell.length_a   1.000
_cell.length_b   1.000
_cell.length_c   1.000
_cell.angle_alpha   90.00
_cell.angle_beta   90.00
_cell.angle_gamma   90.00
#
_symmetry.space_group_name_H-M   'P 1'
#
loop_
_entity.id
_entity.type
_entity.pdbx_description
1 polymer ?
#
loop_
_entity_poly.entity_id
_entity_poly.type
_entity_poly.pdbx_seq_one_letter_code
_entity_poly.pdbx_strand_id
1 'polypeptide(L)'
;MKPDDQNGRLPTAERPFRVLIIAGSDRRQYNCPGVDSKARTLMLRMADRLPRDWEIDYEDIGNLFGRARIQSCNACVSTSMALCVWPCNCYEPKNSKEPDLMWDLDLYSRLDLADAWAIIGPINWYGPTSNLKLMFDRLVCMNGGNPKEELIEHKNPELAMKLEHSPEWEELSRNHLEGRTAGFFSYGDGGGDELDETGRPKLLRHKHYFDPEQEPEDNRDLYAPLVWQCRYGGIEVPDQLWRYVMFGQGKKYSDNQAEDMAAETNVYAEFDEWTDAFAAFVLRKGKVESGEFRAYGYEARGHRWADLKLKWREHKMKKGTGPRNSSPHEQGKLGLNADSGSDAKESEGEKLRR
;
A
#
# COMPACT_ATOMS: atom_id res chain seq x y z
N MET A 1 8.60 0.02 24.05
CA MET A 1 7.90 -1.10 24.73
C MET A 1 7.42 -2.06 23.65
N LYS A 2 7.13 -3.33 23.99
CA LYS A 2 6.53 -4.24 23.01
C LYS A 2 5.14 -3.72 22.64
N PRO A 3 4.73 -3.74 21.36
CA PRO A 3 3.35 -3.43 20.98
C PRO A 3 2.35 -4.35 21.69
N ASP A 4 1.28 -3.78 22.24
CA ASP A 4 0.14 -4.53 22.78
C ASP A 4 -1.16 -3.99 22.16
N ASP A 5 -1.75 -4.78 21.26
CA ASP A 5 -2.97 -4.40 20.56
C ASP A 5 -4.17 -4.19 21.50
N GLN A 6 -4.14 -4.74 22.72
CA GLN A 6 -5.21 -4.50 23.70
C GLN A 6 -5.25 -3.04 24.16
N ASN A 7 -4.15 -2.30 24.06
CA ASN A 7 -4.13 -0.86 24.34
C ASN A 7 -4.98 -0.05 23.34
N GLY A 8 -5.34 -0.63 22.19
CA GLY A 8 -6.31 -0.06 21.27
C GLY A 8 -7.74 0.10 21.83
N ARG A 9 -8.04 -0.54 22.97
CA ARG A 9 -9.31 -0.42 23.70
C ARG A 9 -9.30 0.66 24.79
N LEU A 10 -8.13 1.17 25.14
CA LEU A 10 -7.98 2.21 26.16
C LEU A 10 -8.34 3.58 25.57
N PRO A 11 -8.80 4.54 26.40
CA PRO A 11 -8.90 5.93 26.00
C PRO A 11 -7.56 6.45 25.45
N THR A 12 -7.61 7.34 24.45
CA THR A 12 -6.42 7.92 23.80
C THR A 12 -5.43 8.51 24.81
N ALA A 13 -5.93 9.12 25.89
CA ALA A 13 -5.10 9.68 26.96
C ALA A 13 -4.29 8.62 27.74
N GLU A 14 -4.81 7.40 27.85
CA GLU A 14 -4.29 6.34 28.74
C GLU A 14 -3.38 5.33 28.03
N ARG A 15 -3.55 5.11 26.72
CA ARG A 15 -2.66 4.22 25.93
C ARG A 15 -1.30 4.87 25.65
N PRO A 16 -0.21 4.11 25.45
CA PRO A 16 1.05 4.65 24.93
C PRO A 16 0.89 5.23 23.51
N PHE A 17 1.88 6.02 23.07
CA PHE A 17 2.04 6.31 21.64
C PHE A 17 2.32 5.02 20.89
N ARG A 18 1.79 4.88 19.68
CA ARG A 18 2.09 3.75 18.81
C ARG A 18 2.54 4.21 17.43
N VAL A 19 3.66 3.68 16.98
CA VAL A 19 4.21 3.93 15.63
C VAL A 19 4.31 2.61 14.89
N LEU A 20 3.89 2.60 13.63
CA LEU A 20 4.12 1.49 12.71
C LEU A 20 5.23 1.84 11.71
N ILE A 21 6.33 1.09 11.73
CA ILE A 21 7.46 1.25 10.80
C ILE A 21 7.38 0.16 9.73
N ILE A 22 7.32 0.53 8.45
CA ILE A 22 7.26 -0.41 7.32
C ILE A 22 8.55 -0.32 6.52
N ALA A 23 9.29 -1.44 6.45
CA ALA A 23 10.35 -1.63 5.47
C ALA A 23 9.76 -2.20 4.17
N GLY A 24 9.91 -1.46 3.08
CA GLY A 24 9.26 -1.72 1.80
C GLY A 24 10.16 -2.26 0.69
N SER A 25 11.38 -2.74 0.96
CA SER A 25 12.29 -3.23 -0.09
C SER A 25 11.93 -4.64 -0.56
N ASP A 26 11.77 -4.86 -1.87
CA ASP A 26 11.42 -6.18 -2.44
C ASP A 26 12.51 -7.27 -2.29
N ARG A 27 13.65 -6.96 -1.66
CA ARG A 27 14.73 -7.94 -1.44
C ARG A 27 14.32 -8.99 -0.43
N ARG A 28 14.86 -10.19 -0.61
CA ARG A 28 14.58 -11.37 0.20
C ARG A 28 15.87 -11.88 0.83
N GLN A 29 15.81 -12.17 2.12
CA GLN A 29 16.94 -12.72 2.88
C GLN A 29 17.21 -14.19 2.49
N TYR A 30 16.14 -15.00 2.39
CA TYR A 30 16.22 -16.46 2.23
C TYR A 30 15.81 -16.98 0.84
N ASN A 31 15.96 -16.15 -0.19
CA ASN A 31 15.81 -16.49 -1.60
C ASN A 31 16.46 -15.37 -2.43
N CYS A 32 16.61 -15.54 -3.75
CA CYS A 32 17.08 -14.49 -4.66
C CYS A 32 16.51 -13.11 -4.27
N PRO A 33 17.37 -12.12 -3.94
CA PRO A 33 18.83 -12.10 -4.11
C PRO A 33 19.69 -12.74 -2.99
N GLY A 34 19.14 -13.09 -1.83
CA GLY A 34 19.84 -13.84 -0.77
C GLY A 34 20.60 -12.97 0.23
N VAL A 35 20.13 -11.74 0.44
CA VAL A 35 20.85 -10.66 1.14
C VAL A 35 19.85 -9.70 1.78
N ASP A 36 20.19 -9.20 2.96
CA ASP A 36 19.31 -8.30 3.71
C ASP A 36 19.09 -6.97 2.99
N SER A 37 17.92 -6.38 3.22
CA SER A 37 17.56 -5.10 2.63
C SER A 37 18.09 -3.92 3.44
N LYS A 38 18.44 -2.83 2.75
CA LYS A 38 18.81 -1.57 3.41
C LYS A 38 17.62 -1.01 4.21
N ALA A 39 16.41 -1.07 3.64
CA ALA A 39 15.17 -0.69 4.33
C ALA A 39 14.96 -1.43 5.65
N ARG A 40 15.22 -2.74 5.72
CA ARG A 40 15.14 -3.52 6.96
C ARG A 40 16.16 -3.04 8.00
N THR A 41 17.39 -2.78 7.57
CA THR A 41 18.44 -2.26 8.45
C THR A 41 18.05 -0.89 9.03
N LEU A 42 17.54 0.01 8.18
CA LEU A 42 17.06 1.33 8.58
C LEU A 42 15.82 1.25 9.49
N MET A 43 14.87 0.37 9.21
CA MET A 43 13.70 0.12 10.07
C MET A 43 14.12 -0.30 11.48
N LEU A 44 15.05 -1.25 11.61
CA LEU A 44 15.55 -1.70 12.92
C LEU A 44 16.31 -0.57 13.64
N ARG A 45 17.10 0.22 12.90
CA ARG A 45 17.79 1.40 13.44
C ARG A 45 16.81 2.45 13.99
N MET A 46 15.72 2.73 13.26
CA MET A 46 14.67 3.63 13.73
C MET A 46 14.00 3.08 14.98
N ALA A 47 13.68 1.78 15.00
CA ALA A 47 13.04 1.14 16.14
C ALA A 47 13.88 1.24 17.43
N ASP A 48 15.21 1.13 17.32
CA ASP A 48 16.14 1.30 18.45
C ASP A 48 16.28 2.74 18.92
N ARG A 49 16.01 3.71 18.03
CA ARG A 49 16.18 5.15 18.28
C ARG A 49 14.93 5.83 18.83
N LEU A 50 13.73 5.33 18.49
CA LEU A 50 12.48 5.90 18.97
C LEU A 50 12.32 5.77 20.50
N PRO A 51 11.50 6.62 21.14
CA PRO A 51 11.31 6.59 22.59
C PRO A 51 10.86 5.21 23.11
N ARG A 52 11.51 4.74 24.18
CA ARG A 52 11.31 3.38 24.70
C ARG A 52 9.95 3.17 25.39
N ASP A 53 9.25 4.24 25.73
CA ASP A 53 7.89 4.27 26.28
C ASP A 53 6.81 4.25 25.18
N TRP A 54 7.19 4.26 23.91
CA TRP A 54 6.27 4.08 22.78
C TRP A 54 6.16 2.60 22.40
N GLU A 55 5.00 2.22 21.88
CA GLU A 55 4.80 0.97 21.17
C GLU A 55 5.38 1.09 19.76
N ILE A 56 6.51 0.42 19.56
CA ILE A 56 7.18 0.41 18.26
C ILE A 56 6.79 -0.89 17.55
N ASP A 57 5.81 -0.78 16.66
CA ASP A 57 5.37 -1.84 15.78
C ASP A 57 6.13 -1.73 14.46
N TYR A 58 6.61 -2.85 13.91
CA TYR A 58 7.33 -2.81 12.63
C TYR A 58 7.11 -4.06 11.79
N GLU A 59 7.20 -3.91 10.47
CA GLU A 59 7.13 -5.01 9.52
C GLU A 59 8.03 -4.78 8.30
N ASP A 60 8.71 -5.84 7.88
CA ASP A 60 9.35 -5.91 6.56
C ASP A 60 8.41 -6.64 5.59
N ILE A 61 7.72 -5.88 4.75
CA ILE A 61 6.73 -6.42 3.80
C ILE A 61 7.38 -7.03 2.54
N GLY A 62 8.70 -6.90 2.38
CA GLY A 62 9.41 -7.37 1.19
C GLY A 62 10.20 -8.67 1.36
N ASN A 63 10.50 -9.10 2.59
CA ASN A 63 11.23 -10.33 2.90
C ASN A 63 10.39 -11.63 2.69
N LEU A 64 9.92 -11.84 1.45
CA LEU A 64 8.93 -12.85 1.06
C LEU A 64 9.55 -14.19 0.66
N PHE A 65 10.15 -14.92 1.60
CA PHE A 65 10.36 -16.36 1.43
C PHE A 65 9.31 -17.15 2.21
N GLY A 66 8.46 -17.90 1.49
CA GLY A 66 7.42 -18.75 2.09
C GLY A 66 6.22 -18.03 2.71
N ARG A 67 6.18 -16.68 2.69
CA ARG A 67 5.03 -15.88 3.10
C ARG A 67 4.06 -15.64 1.94
N ALA A 68 2.82 -15.31 2.26
CA ALA A 68 1.84 -14.83 1.28
C ALA A 68 2.35 -13.58 0.55
N ARG A 69 1.83 -13.33 -0.65
CA ARG A 69 2.03 -12.05 -1.36
C ARG A 69 0.94 -11.06 -0.92
N ILE A 70 1.21 -9.77 -1.05
CA ILE A 70 0.11 -8.79 -1.02
C ILE A 70 -0.66 -8.96 -2.32
N GLN A 71 -1.94 -9.26 -2.24
CA GLN A 71 -2.79 -9.37 -3.41
C GLN A 71 -3.15 -7.97 -3.94
N SER A 72 -3.38 -7.85 -5.25
CA SER A 72 -3.73 -6.57 -5.88
C SER A 72 -5.12 -6.07 -5.48
N CYS A 73 -5.36 -4.75 -5.55
CA CYS A 73 -6.72 -4.24 -5.39
C CYS A 73 -7.62 -4.68 -6.57
N ASN A 74 -8.85 -5.13 -6.28
CA ASN A 74 -9.85 -5.46 -7.29
C ASN A 74 -10.58 -4.22 -7.87
N ALA A 75 -10.13 -3.02 -7.53
CA ALA A 75 -10.68 -1.74 -8.02
C ALA A 75 -12.20 -1.59 -7.82
N CYS A 76 -12.74 -2.06 -6.69
CA CYS A 76 -14.18 -1.94 -6.38
C CYS A 76 -14.68 -0.48 -6.45
N VAL A 77 -13.85 0.47 -6.02
CA VAL A 77 -14.15 1.91 -6.07
C VAL A 77 -14.43 2.41 -7.49
N SER A 78 -13.84 1.80 -8.52
CA SER A 78 -14.10 2.16 -9.93
C SER A 78 -15.50 1.76 -10.41
N THR A 79 -16.26 1.02 -9.60
CA THR A 79 -17.69 0.79 -9.81
C THR A 79 -18.53 1.72 -8.93
N SER A 80 -18.19 1.82 -7.64
CA SER A 80 -18.84 2.66 -6.64
C SER A 80 -17.99 2.66 -5.37
N MET A 81 -17.84 3.79 -4.68
CA MET A 81 -17.13 3.84 -3.40
C MET A 81 -17.82 2.95 -2.35
N ALA A 82 -19.15 2.84 -2.40
CA ALA A 82 -19.93 1.94 -1.53
C ALA A 82 -19.60 0.45 -1.73
N LEU A 83 -19.00 0.06 -2.86
CA LEU A 83 -18.53 -1.31 -3.13
C LEU A 83 -17.14 -1.57 -2.52
N CYS A 84 -16.37 -0.52 -2.26
CA CYS A 84 -15.05 -0.58 -1.65
C CYS A 84 -15.20 -0.62 -0.13
N VAL A 85 -15.25 -1.83 0.46
CA VAL A 85 -15.49 -1.99 1.91
C VAL A 85 -14.25 -1.64 2.73
N TRP A 86 -14.46 -1.05 3.90
CA TRP A 86 -13.43 -0.80 4.92
C TRP A 86 -13.67 -1.68 6.18
N PRO A 87 -12.65 -2.43 6.65
CA PRO A 87 -11.41 -2.78 5.95
C PRO A 87 -11.68 -3.66 4.70
N CYS A 88 -10.71 -3.76 3.79
CA CYS A 88 -10.96 -4.38 2.49
C CYS A 88 -11.30 -5.87 2.56
N ASN A 89 -12.52 -6.21 2.18
CA ASN A 89 -13.07 -7.58 2.13
C ASN A 89 -12.86 -8.32 0.79
N CYS A 90 -11.92 -7.89 -0.07
CA CYS A 90 -11.64 -8.65 -1.31
C CYS A 90 -10.88 -9.96 -1.05
N TYR A 91 -10.19 -10.04 0.08
CA TYR A 91 -9.45 -11.23 0.53
C TYR A 91 -9.73 -11.43 2.02
N GLU A 92 -9.25 -12.54 2.58
CA GLU A 92 -9.50 -12.94 3.97
C GLU A 92 -8.23 -13.57 4.57
N PRO A 93 -8.08 -13.53 5.91
CA PRO A 93 -6.91 -14.10 6.57
C PRO A 93 -6.82 -15.62 6.38
N LYS A 94 -5.60 -16.13 6.17
CA LYS A 94 -5.28 -17.56 6.10
C LYS A 94 -6.03 -18.32 4.99
N ASN A 95 -6.43 -17.64 3.92
CA ASN A 95 -7.03 -18.29 2.76
C ASN A 95 -5.98 -19.10 1.98
N SER A 96 -6.25 -20.39 1.74
CA SER A 96 -5.31 -21.28 1.05
C SER A 96 -5.31 -21.15 -0.48
N LYS A 97 -6.38 -20.58 -1.06
CA LYS A 97 -6.54 -20.38 -2.51
C LYS A 97 -6.04 -19.01 -2.96
N GLU A 98 -6.27 -18.00 -2.14
CA GLU A 98 -5.93 -16.60 -2.37
C GLU A 98 -5.24 -16.03 -1.11
N PRO A 99 -4.05 -16.53 -0.75
CA PRO A 99 -3.33 -16.04 0.42
C PRO A 99 -3.00 -14.56 0.25
N ASP A 100 -3.26 -13.74 1.28
CA ASP A 100 -3.05 -12.29 1.27
C ASP A 100 -2.25 -11.84 2.50
N LEU A 101 -1.07 -11.29 2.25
CA LEU A 101 -0.14 -10.89 3.30
C LEU A 101 -0.70 -9.80 4.23
N MET A 102 -1.49 -8.86 3.69
CA MET A 102 -2.06 -7.80 4.51
C MET A 102 -3.01 -8.34 5.58
N TRP A 103 -3.82 -9.34 5.24
CA TRP A 103 -4.69 -10.01 6.20
C TRP A 103 -3.93 -10.96 7.11
N ASP A 104 -2.95 -11.70 6.59
CA ASP A 104 -2.14 -12.64 7.39
C ASP A 104 -1.30 -11.93 8.46
N LEU A 105 -0.93 -10.67 8.23
CA LEU A 105 -0.19 -9.81 9.18
C LEU A 105 -1.08 -8.87 9.99
N ASP A 106 -2.41 -8.94 9.82
CA ASP A 106 -3.40 -8.04 10.42
C ASP A 106 -3.06 -6.54 10.19
N LEU A 107 -2.58 -6.23 8.99
CA LEU A 107 -1.98 -4.93 8.70
C LEU A 107 -3.00 -3.79 8.73
N TYR A 108 -4.27 -4.04 8.38
CA TYR A 108 -5.33 -3.03 8.51
C TYR A 108 -5.51 -2.59 9.97
N SER A 109 -5.54 -3.53 10.91
CA SER A 109 -5.63 -3.23 12.35
C SER A 109 -4.39 -2.50 12.85
N ARG A 110 -3.18 -2.92 12.43
CA ARG A 110 -1.93 -2.27 12.83
C ARG A 110 -1.82 -0.83 12.33
N LEU A 111 -2.26 -0.57 11.09
CA LEU A 111 -2.35 0.77 10.51
C LEU A 111 -3.37 1.64 11.25
N ASP A 112 -4.52 1.08 11.64
CA ASP A 112 -5.53 1.73 12.46
C ASP A 112 -5.02 2.02 13.89
N LEU A 113 -4.32 1.10 14.53
CA LEU A 113 -3.82 1.28 15.89
C LEU A 113 -2.72 2.34 16.01
N ALA A 114 -1.96 2.60 14.94
CA ALA A 114 -0.83 3.51 14.96
C ALA A 114 -1.26 5.00 14.93
N ASP A 115 -0.61 5.82 15.76
CA ASP A 115 -0.67 7.28 15.71
C ASP A 115 0.05 7.84 14.48
N ALA A 116 1.13 7.16 14.09
CA ALA A 116 1.94 7.54 12.95
C ALA A 116 2.56 6.34 12.22
N TRP A 117 2.78 6.52 10.92
CA TRP A 117 3.42 5.53 10.05
C TRP A 117 4.77 6.04 9.56
N ALA A 118 5.78 5.19 9.61
CA ALA A 118 7.10 5.46 9.06
C ALA A 118 7.35 4.48 7.90
N ILE A 119 7.36 4.98 6.66
CA ILE A 119 7.51 4.16 5.46
C ILE A 119 8.93 4.33 4.92
N ILE A 120 9.70 3.23 4.86
CA ILE A 120 11.11 3.23 4.46
C ILE A 120 11.28 2.31 3.26
N GLY A 121 11.79 2.80 2.13
CA GLY A 121 11.92 1.96 0.93
C GLY A 121 12.88 2.50 -0.14
N PRO A 122 13.35 1.65 -1.04
CA PRO A 122 14.15 2.08 -2.19
C PRO A 122 13.26 2.70 -3.27
N ILE A 123 13.89 3.42 -4.20
CA ILE A 123 13.31 3.75 -5.50
C ILE A 123 13.58 2.60 -6.47
N ASN A 124 12.51 2.04 -7.04
CA ASN A 124 12.57 1.06 -8.12
C ASN A 124 12.01 1.70 -9.38
N TRP A 125 12.85 1.94 -10.39
CA TRP A 125 12.42 2.45 -11.71
C TRP A 125 11.49 3.68 -11.63
N TYR A 126 11.96 4.78 -11.03
CA TYR A 126 11.18 6.01 -10.88
C TYR A 126 9.87 5.86 -10.09
N GLY A 127 9.84 4.95 -9.11
CA GLY A 127 8.67 4.78 -8.25
C GLY A 127 8.96 4.02 -6.95
N PRO A 128 7.94 3.87 -6.08
CA PRO A 128 8.03 2.99 -4.93
C PRO A 128 8.09 1.53 -5.37
N THR A 129 8.45 0.64 -4.45
CA THR A 129 8.45 -0.80 -4.71
C THR A 129 7.06 -1.34 -4.97
N SER A 130 7.00 -2.49 -5.66
CA SER A 130 5.73 -3.13 -5.98
C SER A 130 4.94 -3.51 -4.73
N ASN A 131 5.62 -4.01 -3.68
CA ASN A 131 4.96 -4.35 -2.42
C ASN A 131 4.38 -3.11 -1.70
N LEU A 132 5.13 -2.00 -1.66
CA LEU A 132 4.60 -0.76 -1.09
C LEU A 132 3.39 -0.27 -1.89
N LYS A 133 3.48 -0.27 -3.22
CA LYS A 133 2.37 0.15 -4.07
C LYS A 133 1.14 -0.75 -3.89
N LEU A 134 1.31 -2.06 -3.79
CA LEU A 134 0.22 -3.00 -3.51
C LEU A 134 -0.45 -2.74 -2.16
N MET A 135 0.34 -2.51 -1.10
CA MET A 135 -0.19 -2.15 0.22
C MET A 135 -1.07 -0.91 0.13
N PHE A 136 -0.58 0.15 -0.52
CA PHE A 136 -1.30 1.41 -0.69
C PHE A 136 -2.54 1.27 -1.60
N ASP A 137 -2.46 0.51 -2.69
CA ASP A 137 -3.62 0.23 -3.57
C ASP A 137 -4.76 -0.47 -2.83
N ARG A 138 -4.42 -1.33 -1.86
CA ARG A 138 -5.37 -2.02 -0.99
C ARG A 138 -5.96 -1.11 0.09
N LEU A 139 -5.28 -0.01 0.44
CA LEU A 139 -5.73 1.00 1.38
C LEU A 139 -6.65 2.07 0.78
N VAL A 140 -6.99 2.01 -0.52
CA VAL A 140 -7.95 2.97 -1.11
C VAL A 140 -9.28 3.01 -0.33
N CYS A 141 -9.68 1.89 0.28
CA CYS A 141 -10.87 1.78 1.12
C CYS A 141 -10.83 2.64 2.39
N MET A 142 -9.67 3.08 2.86
CA MET A 142 -9.58 3.94 4.05
C MET A 142 -10.16 5.34 3.79
N ASN A 143 -10.32 5.73 2.53
CA ASN A 143 -10.92 6.99 2.12
C ASN A 143 -12.35 6.74 1.60
N GLY A 144 -13.33 6.90 2.50
CA GLY A 144 -14.74 6.84 2.14
C GLY A 144 -15.29 5.43 1.92
N GLY A 145 -14.48 4.37 2.09
CA GLY A 145 -14.93 3.00 1.87
C GLY A 145 -16.08 2.61 2.79
N ASN A 146 -16.94 1.70 2.33
CA ASN A 146 -18.14 1.28 3.06
C ASN A 146 -17.80 0.47 4.33
N PRO A 147 -18.11 0.94 5.54
CA PRO A 147 -17.86 0.18 6.76
C PRO A 147 -18.96 -0.84 7.09
N LYS A 148 -20.08 -0.83 6.36
CA LYS A 148 -21.28 -1.67 6.58
C LYS A 148 -21.59 -2.48 5.33
N GLU A 149 -20.82 -3.54 5.13
CA GLU A 149 -20.93 -4.42 3.99
C GLU A 149 -22.33 -5.04 3.79
N GLU A 150 -23.09 -5.29 4.86
CA GLU A 150 -24.42 -5.88 4.80
C GLU A 150 -25.41 -5.07 3.94
N LEU A 151 -25.20 -3.75 3.83
CA LEU A 151 -26.04 -2.86 3.02
C LEU A 151 -25.95 -3.16 1.52
N ILE A 152 -24.91 -3.89 1.09
CA ILE A 152 -24.66 -4.27 -0.29
C ILE A 152 -24.67 -5.79 -0.52
N GLU A 153 -25.21 -6.58 0.43
CA GLU A 153 -25.27 -8.05 0.34
C GLU A 153 -23.95 -8.73 -0.10
N HIS A 154 -22.79 -8.21 0.34
CA HIS A 154 -21.45 -8.67 -0.04
C HIS A 154 -21.16 -8.61 -1.55
N LYS A 155 -20.39 -7.58 -1.95
CA LYS A 155 -19.91 -7.34 -3.32
C LYS A 155 -21.02 -7.29 -4.39
N ASN A 156 -22.23 -6.86 -4.06
CA ASN A 156 -23.27 -6.57 -5.05
C ASN A 156 -23.11 -5.14 -5.62
N PRO A 157 -22.69 -4.97 -6.89
CA PRO A 157 -22.46 -3.65 -7.46
C PRO A 157 -23.74 -2.84 -7.63
N GLU A 158 -24.90 -3.45 -7.94
CA GLU A 158 -26.14 -2.69 -8.11
C GLU A 158 -26.65 -2.12 -6.79
N LEU A 159 -26.51 -2.87 -5.67
CA LEU A 159 -26.83 -2.34 -4.36
C LEU A 159 -25.83 -1.28 -3.90
N ALA A 160 -24.54 -1.46 -4.20
CA ALA A 160 -23.52 -0.47 -3.90
C ALA A 160 -23.76 0.86 -4.64
N MET A 161 -23.97 0.82 -5.96
CA MET A 161 -24.31 2.02 -6.74
C MET A 161 -25.57 2.70 -6.21
N LYS A 162 -26.57 1.92 -5.77
CA LYS A 162 -27.78 2.49 -5.14
C LYS A 162 -27.48 3.14 -3.78
N LEU A 163 -26.65 2.51 -2.95
CA LEU A 163 -26.25 3.01 -1.64
C LEU A 163 -25.50 4.34 -1.78
N GLU A 164 -24.55 4.43 -2.73
CA GLU A 164 -23.75 5.64 -2.99
C GLU A 164 -24.59 6.89 -3.35
N HIS A 165 -25.79 6.70 -3.88
CA HIS A 165 -26.73 7.80 -4.17
C HIS A 165 -27.76 8.05 -3.04
N SER A 166 -27.67 7.32 -1.93
CA SER A 166 -28.59 7.48 -0.81
C SER A 166 -28.08 8.52 0.20
N PRO A 167 -28.98 9.19 0.95
CA PRO A 167 -28.56 10.09 2.03
C PRO A 167 -27.75 9.41 3.14
N GLU A 168 -28.00 8.11 3.40
CA GLU A 168 -27.24 7.33 4.39
C GLU A 168 -25.74 7.27 4.06
N TRP A 169 -25.38 7.36 2.77
CA TRP A 169 -23.98 7.30 2.34
C TRP A 169 -23.16 8.50 2.81
N GLU A 170 -23.77 9.68 2.93
CA GLU A 170 -23.10 10.88 3.44
C GLU A 170 -22.60 10.67 4.88
N GLU A 171 -23.30 9.85 5.67
CA GLU A 171 -22.91 9.54 7.05
C GLU A 171 -21.85 8.42 7.13
N LEU A 172 -21.89 7.45 6.20
CA LEU A 172 -21.02 6.27 6.19
C LEU A 172 -19.66 6.53 5.53
N SER A 173 -19.63 7.32 4.46
CA SER A 173 -18.43 7.60 3.67
C SER A 173 -17.53 8.60 4.40
N ARG A 174 -16.58 8.09 5.18
CA ARG A 174 -15.62 8.89 5.95
C ARG A 174 -14.19 8.45 5.69
N ASN A 175 -13.23 9.32 5.98
CA ASN A 175 -11.84 8.91 6.10
C ASN A 175 -11.67 8.14 7.41
N HIS A 176 -11.43 6.84 7.32
CA HIS A 176 -11.39 5.95 8.49
C HIS A 176 -10.09 6.06 9.28
N LEU A 177 -9.04 6.57 8.63
CA LEU A 177 -7.70 6.69 9.19
C LEU A 177 -7.24 8.14 9.38
N GLU A 178 -8.16 9.11 9.27
CA GLU A 178 -7.88 10.53 9.40
C GLU A 178 -7.19 10.90 10.73
N GLY A 179 -6.41 11.97 10.69
CA GLY A 179 -5.74 12.53 11.86
C GLY A 179 -4.37 11.90 12.14
N ARG A 180 -3.95 10.85 11.43
CA ARG A 180 -2.62 10.23 11.55
C ARG A 180 -1.54 11.05 10.86
N THR A 181 -0.28 10.77 11.20
CA THR A 181 0.90 11.30 10.51
C THR A 181 1.61 10.19 9.77
N ALA A 182 2.06 10.43 8.54
CA ALA A 182 2.98 9.54 7.85
C ALA A 182 4.29 10.27 7.52
N GLY A 183 5.41 9.54 7.64
CA GLY A 183 6.72 9.95 7.16
C GLY A 183 7.22 8.96 6.11
N PHE A 184 7.93 9.46 5.11
CA PHE A 184 8.52 8.68 4.04
C PHE A 184 10.01 8.95 3.94
N PHE A 185 10.80 7.88 4.08
CA PHE A 185 12.23 7.90 3.82
C PHE A 185 12.52 7.00 2.62
N SER A 186 12.75 7.61 1.46
CA SER A 186 13.14 6.90 0.25
C SER A 186 14.64 6.99 0.01
N TYR A 187 15.20 6.03 -0.72
CA TYR A 187 16.61 6.06 -1.11
C TYR A 187 16.86 5.43 -2.48
N GLY A 188 17.96 5.83 -3.13
CA GLY A 188 18.32 5.38 -4.46
C GLY A 188 19.82 5.42 -4.71
N ASP A 189 20.27 4.67 -5.72
CA ASP A 189 21.69 4.57 -6.08
C ASP A 189 22.10 5.47 -7.25
N GLY A 190 21.16 6.24 -7.78
CA GLY A 190 21.40 7.15 -8.91
C GLY A 190 21.89 6.42 -10.18
N GLY A 191 21.52 5.14 -10.34
CA GLY A 191 21.98 4.30 -11.46
C GLY A 191 23.38 3.73 -11.26
N GLY A 192 23.95 3.79 -10.05
CA GLY A 192 25.26 3.23 -9.74
C GLY A 192 26.34 3.74 -10.70
N ASP A 193 27.03 2.83 -11.38
CA ASP A 193 28.05 3.14 -12.38
C ASP A 193 27.53 3.06 -13.83
N GLU A 194 26.21 3.09 -14.04
CA GLU A 194 25.60 2.94 -15.37
C GLU A 194 25.53 4.23 -16.17
N LEU A 195 25.68 5.41 -15.55
CA LEU A 195 25.57 6.70 -16.24
C LEU A 195 26.90 7.15 -16.87
N ASP A 196 26.83 7.68 -18.10
CA ASP A 196 27.94 8.35 -18.78
C ASP A 196 28.10 9.82 -18.33
N GLU A 197 29.10 10.51 -18.86
CA GLU A 197 29.40 11.91 -18.53
C GLU A 197 28.28 12.89 -18.87
N THR A 198 27.30 12.48 -19.68
CA THR A 198 26.13 13.28 -20.03
C THR A 198 24.92 12.98 -19.15
N GLY A 199 25.06 12.11 -18.14
CA GLY A 199 23.98 11.67 -17.26
C GLY A 199 23.09 10.59 -17.90
N ARG A 200 23.48 10.00 -19.03
CA ARG A 200 22.65 8.99 -19.74
C ARG A 200 23.14 7.58 -19.45
N PRO A 201 22.26 6.55 -19.45
CA PRO A 201 22.72 5.18 -19.31
C PRO A 201 23.69 4.78 -20.42
N LYS A 202 24.88 4.29 -20.06
CA LYS A 202 25.98 3.87 -20.96
C LYS A 202 25.50 2.91 -22.05
N LEU A 203 24.64 1.96 -21.67
CA LEU A 203 24.10 0.91 -22.56
C LEU A 203 23.01 1.40 -23.53
N LEU A 204 22.44 2.59 -23.31
CA LEU A 204 21.35 3.12 -24.12
C LEU A 204 21.84 3.42 -25.55
N ARG A 205 21.31 2.71 -26.54
CA ARG A 205 21.66 2.92 -27.96
C ARG A 205 21.04 4.20 -28.53
N HIS A 206 19.77 4.45 -28.21
CA HIS A 206 19.03 5.63 -28.65
C HIS A 206 19.10 6.73 -27.59
N LYS A 207 20.27 7.39 -27.47
CA LYS A 207 20.54 8.38 -26.41
C LYS A 207 19.52 9.52 -26.34
N HIS A 208 18.91 9.89 -27.46
CA HIS A 208 17.88 10.93 -27.53
C HIS A 208 16.51 10.53 -26.93
N TYR A 209 16.32 9.26 -26.56
CA TYR A 209 15.12 8.83 -25.81
C TYR A 209 15.20 9.15 -24.32
N PHE A 210 16.38 9.53 -23.83
CA PHE A 210 16.62 9.84 -22.44
C PHE A 210 17.25 11.22 -22.35
N ASP A 211 16.48 12.16 -21.84
CA ASP A 211 16.93 13.52 -21.58
C ASP A 211 17.02 13.74 -20.06
N PRO A 212 18.23 13.76 -19.48
CA PRO A 212 18.41 13.91 -18.03
C PRO A 212 17.81 15.21 -17.49
N GLU A 213 17.67 16.25 -18.30
CA GLU A 213 17.03 17.52 -17.91
C GLU A 213 15.51 17.38 -17.70
N GLN A 214 14.90 16.30 -18.18
CA GLN A 214 13.48 16.00 -18.00
C GLN A 214 13.23 15.00 -16.85
N GLU A 215 14.28 14.52 -16.19
CA GLU A 215 14.11 13.71 -15.00
C GLU A 215 13.53 14.53 -13.84
N PRO A 216 12.86 13.89 -12.86
CA PRO A 216 12.32 14.59 -11.70
C PRO A 216 13.39 15.38 -10.95
N GLU A 217 13.08 16.65 -10.65
CA GLU A 217 14.00 17.58 -9.98
C GLU A 217 14.35 17.12 -8.55
N ASP A 218 13.36 16.62 -7.82
CA ASP A 218 13.53 16.02 -6.49
C ASP A 218 13.04 14.56 -6.50
N ASN A 219 13.98 13.64 -6.30
CA ASN A 219 13.69 12.20 -6.30
C ASN A 219 12.78 11.74 -5.15
N ARG A 220 12.54 12.57 -4.12
CA ARG A 220 11.49 12.25 -3.13
C ARG A 220 10.11 12.19 -3.80
N ASP A 221 9.88 12.98 -4.86
CA ASP A 221 8.61 13.06 -5.58
C ASP A 221 8.27 11.77 -6.34
N LEU A 222 9.22 10.86 -6.50
CA LEU A 222 8.97 9.51 -6.99
C LEU A 222 8.07 8.69 -6.05
N TYR A 223 7.93 9.12 -4.79
CA TYR A 223 6.98 8.58 -3.81
C TYR A 223 5.67 9.38 -3.72
N ALA A 224 5.50 10.43 -4.52
CA ALA A 224 4.35 11.33 -4.48
C ALA A 224 3.00 10.59 -4.57
N PRO A 225 2.80 9.53 -5.39
CA PRO A 225 1.53 8.82 -5.41
C PRO A 225 1.10 8.26 -4.04
N LEU A 226 2.04 7.79 -3.22
CA LEU A 226 1.74 7.25 -1.88
C LEU A 226 1.48 8.40 -0.89
N VAL A 227 2.30 9.45 -0.96
CA VAL A 227 2.18 10.65 -0.12
C VAL A 227 0.84 11.35 -0.34
N TRP A 228 0.45 11.54 -1.60
CA TRP A 228 -0.82 12.16 -1.96
C TRP A 228 -2.01 11.28 -1.60
N GLN A 229 -1.90 9.95 -1.66
CA GLN A 229 -2.95 9.06 -1.16
C GLN A 229 -3.14 9.23 0.36
N CYS A 230 -2.06 9.32 1.14
CA CYS A 230 -2.15 9.65 2.57
C CYS A 230 -2.89 10.97 2.80
N ARG A 231 -2.42 12.04 2.15
CA ARG A 231 -3.00 13.39 2.30
C ARG A 231 -4.47 13.41 1.88
N TYR A 232 -4.82 12.74 0.78
CA TYR A 232 -6.18 12.62 0.28
C TYR A 232 -7.10 11.90 1.28
N GLY A 233 -6.59 10.91 2.02
CA GLY A 233 -7.30 10.19 3.08
C GLY A 233 -7.20 10.80 4.48
N GLY A 234 -6.78 12.06 4.62
CA GLY A 234 -6.71 12.75 5.91
C GLY A 234 -5.50 12.38 6.79
N ILE A 235 -4.50 11.71 6.23
CA ILE A 235 -3.24 11.39 6.90
C ILE A 235 -2.20 12.42 6.44
N GLU A 236 -1.75 13.27 7.36
CA GLU A 236 -0.80 14.31 6.99
C GLU A 236 0.59 13.71 6.72
N VAL A 237 1.27 14.27 5.72
CA VAL A 237 2.68 13.98 5.43
C VAL A 237 3.40 15.32 5.41
N PRO A 238 3.96 15.78 6.54
CA PRO A 238 4.71 17.02 6.59
C PRO A 238 5.93 16.95 5.69
N ASP A 239 6.27 18.02 4.97
CA ASP A 239 7.38 18.01 4.01
C ASP A 239 8.73 17.67 4.65
N GLN A 240 8.94 18.05 5.92
CA GLN A 240 10.14 17.68 6.69
C GLN A 240 10.26 16.17 6.97
N LEU A 241 9.15 15.42 6.88
CA LEU A 241 9.09 13.98 7.07
C LEU A 241 9.07 13.22 5.73
N TRP A 242 9.17 13.92 4.60
CA TRP A 242 9.29 13.32 3.26
C TRP A 242 10.69 13.58 2.71
N ARG A 243 11.57 12.59 2.85
CA ARG A 243 13.00 12.70 2.56
C ARG A 243 13.46 11.63 1.57
N TYR A 244 14.34 12.03 0.65
CA TYR A 244 15.10 11.14 -0.22
C TYR A 244 16.58 11.25 0.08
N VAL A 245 17.29 10.12 0.08
CA VAL A 245 18.76 10.09 0.20
C VAL A 245 19.36 9.23 -0.91
N MET A 246 20.32 9.81 -1.62
CA MET A 246 21.06 9.15 -2.69
C MET A 246 22.44 8.71 -2.22
N PHE A 247 22.85 7.47 -2.54
CA PHE A 247 24.19 6.96 -2.21
C PHE A 247 24.58 5.76 -3.08
N GLY A 248 25.89 5.55 -3.25
CA GLY A 248 26.42 4.50 -4.13
C GLY A 248 26.57 4.91 -5.60
N GLN A 249 26.50 6.21 -5.90
CA GLN A 249 26.81 6.73 -7.24
C GLN A 249 28.22 6.34 -7.68
N GLY A 250 28.37 5.95 -8.94
CA GLY A 250 29.64 5.51 -9.52
C GLY A 250 30.13 4.15 -9.02
N LYS A 251 29.38 3.45 -8.15
CA LYS A 251 29.70 2.11 -7.66
C LYS A 251 28.90 1.04 -8.40
N LYS A 252 29.41 -0.19 -8.39
CA LYS A 252 28.62 -1.35 -8.76
C LYS A 252 27.50 -1.54 -7.73
N TYR A 253 26.34 -2.07 -8.17
CA TYR A 253 25.26 -2.41 -7.25
C TYR A 253 25.71 -3.39 -6.15
N SER A 254 26.67 -4.28 -6.43
CA SER A 254 27.27 -5.19 -5.46
C SER A 254 28.05 -4.49 -4.34
N ASP A 255 28.51 -3.26 -4.56
CA ASP A 255 29.37 -2.48 -3.66
C ASP A 255 28.57 -1.36 -2.97
N ASN A 256 27.26 -1.53 -2.96
CA ASN A 256 26.29 -0.67 -2.32
C ASN A 256 25.24 -1.57 -1.64
N GLN A 257 25.63 -2.27 -0.58
CA GLN A 257 24.81 -3.15 0.24
C GLN A 257 24.48 -2.52 1.61
N ALA A 258 23.86 -3.27 2.51
CA ALA A 258 23.44 -2.74 3.80
C ALA A 258 24.66 -2.43 4.70
N GLU A 259 25.67 -3.28 4.64
CA GLU A 259 26.98 -3.12 5.31
C GLU A 259 27.74 -1.88 4.83
N ASP A 260 27.55 -1.47 3.57
CA ASP A 260 28.26 -0.32 2.99
C ASP A 260 27.69 1.03 3.43
N MET A 261 26.44 1.08 3.92
CA MET A 261 25.80 2.33 4.38
C MET A 261 26.58 3.02 5.50
N ALA A 262 27.36 2.26 6.30
CA ALA A 262 28.19 2.82 7.36
C ALA A 262 29.40 3.60 6.83
N ALA A 263 29.88 3.27 5.63
CA ALA A 263 31.00 3.93 4.98
C ALA A 263 30.55 5.11 4.11
N GLU A 264 29.26 5.19 3.76
CA GLU A 264 28.67 6.36 3.10
C GLU A 264 28.59 7.54 4.07
N THR A 265 29.08 8.70 3.64
CA THR A 265 29.30 9.85 4.53
C THR A 265 28.04 10.30 5.29
N ASN A 266 26.86 10.24 4.67
CA ASN A 266 25.66 10.91 5.18
C ASN A 266 24.45 10.00 5.42
N VAL A 267 24.44 8.73 4.99
CA VAL A 267 23.21 7.91 5.01
C VAL A 267 22.62 7.77 6.41
N TYR A 268 23.43 7.37 7.39
CA TYR A 268 22.95 7.24 8.77
C TYR A 268 22.69 8.58 9.46
N ALA A 269 23.43 9.63 9.11
CA ALA A 269 23.20 10.96 9.69
C ALA A 269 21.85 11.52 9.24
N GLU A 270 21.58 11.47 7.93
CA GLU A 270 20.31 11.91 7.33
C GLU A 270 19.13 11.09 7.85
N PHE A 271 19.30 9.77 7.99
CA PHE A 271 18.26 8.90 8.51
C PHE A 271 17.97 9.14 10.00
N ASP A 272 19.01 9.35 10.80
CA ASP A 272 18.87 9.66 12.23
C ASP A 272 18.19 11.01 12.44
N GLU A 273 18.58 12.03 11.66
CA GLU A 273 17.95 13.34 11.72
C GLU A 273 16.47 13.26 11.32
N TRP A 274 16.14 12.54 10.25
CA TRP A 274 14.74 12.28 9.87
C TRP A 274 13.98 11.53 10.96
N THR A 275 14.60 10.54 11.61
CA THR A 275 13.99 9.80 12.72
C THR A 275 13.70 10.70 13.92
N ASP A 276 14.63 11.60 14.28
CA ASP A 276 14.47 12.55 15.36
C ASP A 276 13.37 13.58 15.04
N ALA A 277 13.34 14.07 13.81
CA ALA A 277 12.30 14.97 13.32
C ALA A 277 10.92 14.29 13.35
N PHE A 278 10.84 13.02 12.95
CA PHE A 278 9.63 12.20 13.02
C PHE A 278 9.13 12.07 14.46
N ALA A 279 10.00 11.65 15.39
CA ALA A 279 9.66 11.49 16.79
C ALA A 279 9.19 12.81 17.42
N ALA A 280 9.93 13.90 17.17
CA ALA A 280 9.58 15.23 17.67
C ALA A 280 8.24 15.74 17.11
N PHE A 281 7.95 15.46 15.83
CA PHE A 281 6.68 15.83 15.21
C PHE A 281 5.52 15.07 15.83
N VAL A 282 5.61 13.74 15.90
CA VAL A 282 4.55 12.88 16.45
C VAL A 282 4.29 13.21 17.91
N LEU A 283 5.34 13.40 18.71
CA LEU A 283 5.20 13.79 20.12
C LEU A 283 4.49 15.13 20.27
N ARG A 284 4.87 16.14 19.48
CA ARG A 284 4.27 17.48 19.53
C ARG A 284 2.81 17.48 19.09
N LYS A 285 2.46 16.70 18.07
CA LYS A 285 1.09 16.56 17.58
C LYS A 285 0.19 15.89 18.61
N GLY A 286 0.71 14.86 19.29
CA GLY A 286 -0.06 14.05 20.22
C GLY A 286 -0.66 12.81 19.57
N LYS A 287 -1.31 12.00 20.41
CA LYS A 287 -1.96 10.74 20.00
C LYS A 287 -3.23 11.01 19.22
N VAL A 288 -3.57 10.10 18.32
CA VAL A 288 -4.70 10.19 17.41
C VAL A 288 -5.92 9.50 18.03
N GLU A 289 -7.05 10.20 18.06
CA GLU A 289 -8.32 9.58 18.39
C GLU A 289 -8.75 8.62 17.28
N SER A 290 -9.22 7.45 17.68
CA SER A 290 -9.63 6.45 16.71
C SER A 290 -10.99 6.78 16.10
N GLY A 291 -11.15 6.48 14.81
CA GLY A 291 -12.43 6.67 14.11
C GLY A 291 -13.53 5.72 14.60
N GLU A 292 -14.77 6.02 14.19
CA GLU A 292 -15.95 5.20 14.52
C GLU A 292 -15.83 3.77 13.98
N PHE A 293 -15.41 3.63 12.72
CA PHE A 293 -15.31 2.35 12.02
C PHE A 293 -13.87 1.83 12.05
N ARG A 294 -13.53 1.17 13.15
CA ARG A 294 -12.21 0.60 13.39
C ARG A 294 -11.95 -0.61 12.50
N ALA A 295 -10.72 -0.73 12.00
CA ALA A 295 -10.22 -2.00 11.47
C ALA A 295 -9.78 -2.92 12.62
N TYR A 296 -9.23 -2.35 13.69
CA TYR A 296 -8.93 -3.09 14.91
C TYR A 296 -10.20 -3.69 15.52
N GLY A 297 -10.19 -5.01 15.72
CA GLY A 297 -11.34 -5.76 16.22
C GLY A 297 -12.40 -6.08 15.16
N TYR A 298 -12.15 -5.75 13.89
CA TYR A 298 -13.00 -6.20 12.79
C TYR A 298 -12.89 -7.71 12.59
N GLU A 299 -14.02 -8.40 12.65
CA GLU A 299 -14.14 -9.81 12.28
C GLU A 299 -14.92 -9.92 10.97
N ALA A 300 -14.25 -10.42 9.93
CA ALA A 300 -14.90 -10.68 8.65
C ALA A 300 -16.05 -11.67 8.84
N ARG A 301 -17.26 -11.27 8.42
CA ARG A 301 -18.45 -12.14 8.52
C ARG A 301 -18.35 -13.28 7.50
N GLY A 302 -18.99 -14.41 7.77
CA GLY A 302 -19.06 -15.51 6.81
C GLY A 302 -20.00 -15.18 5.64
N HIS A 303 -19.55 -15.31 4.40
CA HIS A 303 -20.30 -14.91 3.19
C HIS A 303 -20.85 -16.05 2.35
N ARG A 304 -20.89 -17.29 2.86
CA ARG A 304 -21.19 -18.52 2.07
C ARG A 304 -22.38 -18.42 1.10
N TRP A 305 -23.48 -17.80 1.52
CA TRP A 305 -24.67 -17.62 0.67
C TRP A 305 -24.51 -16.51 -0.37
N ALA A 306 -23.85 -15.40 -0.01
CA ALA A 306 -23.54 -14.32 -0.93
C ALA A 306 -22.50 -14.78 -1.97
N ASP A 307 -21.49 -15.55 -1.57
CA ASP A 307 -20.51 -16.17 -2.47
C ASP A 307 -21.19 -17.06 -3.52
N LEU A 308 -22.23 -17.82 -3.11
CA LEU A 308 -23.00 -18.64 -4.03
C LEU A 308 -23.76 -17.78 -5.05
N LYS A 309 -24.37 -16.67 -4.61
CA LYS A 309 -25.03 -15.70 -5.50
C LYS A 309 -24.03 -15.09 -6.49
N LEU A 310 -22.83 -14.71 -6.02
CA LEU A 310 -21.77 -14.16 -6.86
C LEU A 310 -21.27 -15.16 -7.91
N LYS A 311 -21.06 -16.43 -7.52
CA LYS A 311 -20.69 -17.49 -8.49
C LYS A 311 -21.75 -17.71 -9.55
N TRP A 312 -23.03 -17.65 -9.18
CA TRP A 312 -24.11 -17.74 -10.15
C TRP A 312 -24.15 -16.54 -11.10
N ARG A 313 -23.90 -15.32 -10.58
CA ARG A 313 -23.73 -14.12 -11.39
C ARG A 313 -22.56 -14.27 -12.37
N GLU A 314 -21.40 -14.69 -11.88
CA GLU A 314 -20.20 -14.93 -12.69
C GLU A 314 -20.48 -15.89 -13.85
N HIS A 315 -21.19 -16.99 -13.59
CA HIS A 315 -21.60 -17.94 -14.62
C HIS A 315 -22.50 -17.33 -15.69
N LYS A 316 -23.39 -16.40 -15.33
CA LYS A 316 -24.23 -15.67 -16.29
C LYS A 316 -23.43 -14.68 -17.12
N MET A 317 -22.49 -13.96 -16.49
CA MET A 317 -21.60 -13.03 -17.18
C MET A 317 -20.72 -13.77 -18.20
N LYS A 318 -20.17 -14.94 -17.84
CA LYS A 318 -19.41 -15.81 -18.77
C LYS A 318 -20.22 -16.27 -19.97
N LYS A 319 -21.55 -16.33 -19.87
CA LYS A 319 -22.45 -16.66 -20.98
C LYS A 319 -22.85 -15.43 -21.82
N GLY A 320 -22.20 -14.28 -21.64
CA GLY A 320 -22.50 -13.04 -22.36
C GLY A 320 -23.84 -12.39 -21.96
N THR A 321 -24.41 -12.79 -20.82
CA THR A 321 -25.72 -12.28 -20.36
C THR A 321 -25.57 -11.64 -18.99
N GLY A 322 -25.14 -10.38 -18.97
CA GLY A 322 -25.17 -9.57 -17.75
C GLY A 322 -26.59 -9.47 -17.16
N PRO A 323 -26.73 -9.22 -15.85
CA PRO A 323 -28.05 -8.92 -15.27
C PRO A 323 -28.72 -7.77 -16.02
N ARG A 324 -30.04 -7.83 -16.25
CA ARG A 324 -30.76 -6.72 -16.90
C ARG A 324 -30.55 -5.42 -16.13
N ASN A 325 -30.37 -4.32 -16.86
CA ASN A 325 -30.12 -2.97 -16.31
C ASN A 325 -28.84 -2.87 -15.48
N SER A 326 -27.85 -3.74 -15.70
CA SER A 326 -26.51 -3.64 -15.13
C SER A 326 -25.53 -3.04 -16.13
N SER A 327 -24.40 -2.51 -15.63
CA SER A 327 -23.31 -1.99 -16.49
C SER A 327 -22.82 -3.04 -17.53
N PRO A 328 -22.55 -4.31 -17.18
CA PRO A 328 -22.20 -5.33 -18.17
C PRO A 328 -23.26 -5.55 -19.27
N HIS A 329 -24.55 -5.44 -18.94
CA HIS A 329 -25.63 -5.59 -19.92
C HIS A 329 -25.66 -4.43 -20.92
N GLU A 330 -25.47 -3.19 -20.45
CA GLU A 330 -25.38 -2.03 -21.34
C GLU A 330 -24.09 -2.03 -22.17
N GLN A 331 -22.95 -2.42 -21.59
CA GLN A 331 -21.69 -2.60 -22.34
C GLN A 331 -21.85 -3.62 -23.47
N GLY A 332 -22.55 -4.73 -23.21
CA GLY A 332 -22.87 -5.75 -24.21
C GLY A 332 -23.78 -5.23 -25.33
N LYS A 333 -24.82 -4.44 -25.01
CA LYS A 333 -25.67 -3.79 -26.04
C LYS A 333 -24.88 -2.81 -26.91
N LEU A 334 -23.94 -2.09 -26.31
CA LEU A 334 -23.08 -1.13 -27.00
C LEU A 334 -21.92 -1.80 -27.76
N GLY A 335 -21.72 -3.11 -27.59
CA GLY A 335 -20.62 -3.84 -28.21
C GLY A 335 -19.24 -3.37 -27.76
N LEU A 336 -19.12 -2.84 -26.53
CA LEU A 336 -17.85 -2.27 -26.03
C LEU A 336 -16.81 -3.35 -25.74
N ASN A 337 -17.24 -4.49 -25.22
CA ASN A 337 -16.39 -5.65 -24.99
C ASN A 337 -16.88 -6.78 -25.89
N ALA A 338 -16.00 -7.30 -26.76
CA ALA A 338 -16.28 -8.45 -27.60
C ALA A 338 -16.17 -9.75 -26.77
N ASP A 339 -16.96 -9.86 -25.72
CA ASP A 339 -16.96 -11.01 -24.81
C ASP A 339 -17.52 -12.23 -25.56
N SER A 340 -16.62 -13.01 -26.16
CA SER A 340 -16.95 -14.18 -27.00
C SER A 340 -17.50 -15.38 -26.24
N GLY A 341 -17.78 -15.24 -24.94
CA GLY A 341 -18.16 -16.35 -24.06
C GLY A 341 -17.04 -17.39 -23.88
N SER A 342 -15.79 -17.00 -24.16
CA SER A 342 -14.59 -17.80 -23.98
C SER A 342 -14.30 -18.09 -22.50
N ASP A 343 -13.55 -19.15 -22.23
CA ASP A 343 -13.06 -19.45 -20.88
C ASP A 343 -12.38 -18.21 -20.30
N ALA A 344 -12.69 -17.86 -19.05
CA ALA A 344 -12.05 -16.72 -18.35
C ALA A 344 -10.52 -16.90 -18.21
N LYS A 345 -10.00 -18.10 -18.49
CA LYS A 345 -8.57 -18.41 -18.54
C LYS A 345 -7.91 -18.08 -19.89
N GLU A 346 -8.68 -17.88 -20.94
CA GLU A 346 -8.14 -17.57 -22.27
C GLU A 346 -7.81 -16.08 -22.36
N SER A 347 -6.56 -15.77 -22.70
CA SER A 347 -6.10 -14.38 -22.79
C SER A 347 -6.61 -13.69 -24.05
N GLU A 348 -6.78 -12.36 -23.99
CA GLU A 348 -7.14 -11.56 -25.17
C GLU A 348 -6.13 -11.73 -26.32
N GLY A 349 -4.85 -11.92 -25.99
CA GLY A 349 -3.81 -12.19 -26.98
C GLY A 349 -3.95 -13.54 -27.69
N GLU A 350 -4.56 -14.55 -27.06
CA GLU A 350 -4.88 -15.83 -27.72
C GLU A 350 -6.10 -15.69 -28.62
N LYS A 351 -7.15 -14.98 -28.14
CA LYS A 351 -8.36 -14.70 -28.93
C LYS A 351 -8.04 -13.95 -30.21
N LEU A 352 -7.16 -12.94 -30.12
CA LEU A 352 -6.74 -12.11 -31.26
C LEU A 352 -5.97 -12.89 -32.35
N ARG A 353 -5.29 -14.00 -31.98
CA ARG A 353 -4.41 -14.75 -32.89
C ARG A 353 -5.12 -15.92 -33.60
N ARG A 354 -6.43 -16.08 -33.41
CA ARG A 354 -7.28 -17.01 -34.16
C ARG A 354 -7.95 -16.30 -35.32
#